data_AF-A0A2N2G260-F1
#
_entry.id   AF-A0A2N2G260-F1
#
_cell.length_a   1.000
_cell.length_b   1.000
_cell.length_c   1.000
_cell.angle_alpha   90.00
_cell.angle_beta   90.00
_cell.angle_gamma   90.00
#
_symmetry.space_group_name_H-M   'P 1'
#
loop_
_entity.id
_entity.type
_entity.pdbx_description
1 polymer ?
#
loop_
_entity_poly.entity_id
_entity_poly.type
_entity_poly.pdbx_seq_one_letter_code
_entity_poly.pdbx_strand_id
1 'polypeptide(L)'
;LFNNPISLYESNFKAVFIVVDTSIPVPESYIDFVSTYDYLSIADVNKLNSDPEYNEAATKTEPAIYSDRIFGFRTLFYNICSNGEFIARLIIDELIRPFTDRDCALIKVLADAIQIGLHQKDLNNLNQPRELQTVLKRLLDHKLVPTEKIESVLRENKWVISDRYFCICIEQLHPGKSEDPMTALAYHLSRINIHNCHIIYQDNLIFLFNLSKSSATQIEILDLFCIQL
;
A
#
# COMPACT_ATOMS: atom_id res chain seq x y z
N LEU A 1 -1.98 17.00 -20.79
CA LEU A 1 -3.34 17.21 -20.24
C LEU A 1 -3.30 18.27 -19.15
N PHE A 2 -2.51 18.07 -18.09
CA PHE A 2 -2.34 19.05 -17.00
C PHE A 2 -1.20 20.05 -17.23
N ASN A 3 -0.13 19.65 -17.95
CA ASN A 3 1.11 20.39 -18.19
C ASN A 3 1.95 20.64 -16.93
N ASN A 4 1.34 20.80 -15.76
CA ASN A 4 2.01 20.76 -14.46
C ASN A 4 2.51 19.34 -14.13
N PRO A 5 3.57 19.21 -13.31
CA PRO A 5 4.05 17.92 -12.81
C PRO A 5 2.98 17.13 -12.07
N ILE A 6 3.07 15.80 -12.15
CA ILE A 6 2.10 14.89 -11.52
C ILE A 6 2.83 13.76 -10.79
N SER A 7 2.35 13.43 -9.59
CA SER A 7 2.91 12.38 -8.76
C SER A 7 1.83 11.60 -8.02
N LEU A 8 2.10 10.34 -7.70
CA LEU A 8 1.23 9.49 -6.89
C LEU A 8 2.03 8.97 -5.69
N TYR A 9 1.52 9.25 -4.49
CA TYR A 9 2.10 8.76 -3.25
C TYR A 9 1.13 7.81 -2.54
N GLU A 10 1.64 6.68 -2.03
CA GLU A 10 0.89 5.80 -1.11
C GLU A 10 0.78 6.47 0.28
N SER A 11 -0.11 5.95 1.14
CA SER A 11 -0.32 6.45 2.50
C SER A 11 0.93 6.44 3.39
N ASN A 12 1.94 5.64 3.05
CA ASN A 12 3.24 5.59 3.70
C ASN A 12 4.30 6.50 3.06
N PHE A 13 3.89 7.47 2.24
CA PHE A 13 4.76 8.42 1.52
C PHE A 13 5.68 7.79 0.47
N LYS A 14 5.42 6.56 0.05
CA LYS A 14 6.11 5.94 -1.08
C LYS A 14 5.63 6.58 -2.39
N ALA A 15 6.55 7.06 -3.22
CA ALA A 15 6.25 7.45 -4.58
C ALA A 15 6.00 6.21 -5.45
N VAL A 16 4.82 6.14 -6.07
CA VAL A 16 4.51 5.13 -7.09
C VAL A 16 5.03 5.58 -8.45
N PHE A 17 4.85 6.87 -8.75
CA PHE A 17 5.45 7.52 -9.90
C PHE A 17 5.56 9.02 -9.63
N ILE A 18 6.50 9.65 -10.33
CA ILE A 18 6.61 11.10 -10.46
C ILE A 18 6.90 11.39 -11.93
N VAL A 19 6.15 12.31 -12.53
CA VAL A 19 6.29 12.69 -13.93
C VAL A 19 6.46 14.20 -14.03
N VAL A 20 7.60 14.60 -14.56
CA VAL A 20 7.98 15.99 -14.79
C VAL A 20 8.41 16.14 -16.25
N ASP A 21 7.86 17.13 -16.95
CA ASP A 21 8.33 17.48 -18.29
C ASP A 21 9.57 18.37 -18.18
N THR A 22 10.75 17.77 -18.32
CA THR A 22 12.04 18.46 -18.21
C THR A 22 12.34 19.38 -19.40
N SER A 23 11.51 19.37 -20.45
CA SER A 23 11.63 20.35 -21.54
C SER A 23 11.08 21.73 -21.15
N ILE A 24 10.27 21.79 -20.09
CA ILE A 24 9.73 23.03 -19.53
C ILE A 24 10.57 23.44 -18.31
N PRO A 25 10.99 24.71 -18.19
CA PRO A 25 11.73 25.16 -17.03
C PRO A 25 10.93 24.96 -15.74
N VAL A 26 11.45 24.13 -14.84
CA VAL A 26 10.99 23.98 -13.45
C VAL A 26 12.15 24.33 -12.51
N PRO A 27 11.88 24.77 -11.27
CA PRO A 27 12.95 25.09 -10.32
C PRO A 27 13.86 23.89 -10.08
N GLU A 28 15.17 24.11 -10.04
CA GLU A 28 16.17 23.05 -9.80
C GLU A 28 15.93 22.38 -8.44
N SER A 29 15.52 23.14 -7.42
CA SER A 29 15.10 22.64 -6.12
C SER A 29 13.93 21.65 -6.18
N TYR A 30 13.05 21.78 -7.17
CA TYR A 30 11.96 20.82 -7.39
C TYR A 30 12.48 19.54 -8.03
N ILE A 31 13.39 19.64 -9.00
CA ILE A 31 14.03 18.48 -9.63
C ILE A 31 14.79 17.66 -8.58
N ASP A 32 15.57 18.31 -7.72
CA ASP A 32 16.30 17.65 -6.63
C ASP A 32 15.35 16.95 -5.65
N PHE A 33 14.22 17.60 -5.32
CA PHE A 33 13.19 17.03 -4.47
C PHE A 33 12.58 15.74 -5.06
N VAL A 34 12.28 15.71 -6.37
CA VAL A 34 11.63 14.54 -7.00
C VAL A 34 12.57 13.46 -7.50
N SER A 35 13.85 13.77 -7.75
CA SER A 35 14.80 12.85 -8.39
C SER A 35 15.50 11.89 -7.41
N THR A 36 15.40 12.16 -6.11
CA THR A 36 16.31 11.55 -5.13
C THR A 36 15.70 10.38 -4.36
N TYR A 37 14.37 10.19 -4.38
CA TYR A 37 13.76 9.23 -3.44
C TYR A 37 12.51 8.48 -3.91
N ASP A 38 12.50 7.17 -3.62
CA ASP A 38 11.30 6.31 -3.65
C ASP A 38 10.29 6.64 -2.53
N TYR A 39 10.72 7.39 -1.51
CA TYR A 39 9.92 7.82 -0.35
C TYR A 39 10.20 9.29 -0.04
N LEU A 40 9.23 10.04 0.48
CA LEU A 40 9.56 11.36 1.02
C LEU A 40 10.62 11.26 2.13
N SER A 41 11.49 12.27 2.22
CA SER A 41 12.48 12.34 3.29
C SER A 41 11.80 12.45 4.65
N ILE A 42 12.44 11.96 5.72
CA ILE A 42 11.89 12.07 7.08
C ILE A 42 11.61 13.54 7.45
N ALA A 43 12.44 14.47 6.96
CA ALA A 43 12.23 15.90 7.17
C ALA A 43 10.93 16.39 6.52
N ASP A 44 10.66 15.97 5.29
CA ASP A 44 9.43 16.35 4.56
C ASP A 44 8.19 15.67 5.16
N VAL A 45 8.29 14.40 5.55
CA VAL A 45 7.21 13.68 6.25
C VAL A 45 6.85 14.39 7.56
N ASN A 46 7.85 14.77 8.37
CA ASN A 46 7.60 15.50 9.61
C ASN A 46 6.99 16.88 9.36
N LYS A 47 7.43 17.57 8.30
CA LYS A 47 6.87 18.86 7.88
C LYS A 47 5.40 18.74 7.48
N LEU A 48 5.04 17.68 6.74
CA LEU A 48 3.65 17.41 6.35
C LEU A 48 2.79 17.04 7.56
N ASN A 49 3.24 16.11 8.40
CA ASN A 49 2.48 15.66 9.57
C ASN A 49 2.24 16.75 10.61
N SER A 50 3.14 17.76 10.67
CA SER A 50 2.97 18.92 11.56
C SER A 50 2.11 20.03 10.96
N ASP A 51 1.74 19.95 9.68
CA ASP A 51 0.95 20.99 9.02
C ASP A 51 -0.57 20.74 9.16
N PRO A 52 -1.34 21.71 9.68
CA PRO A 52 -2.79 21.57 9.84
C PRO A 52 -3.56 21.41 8.51
N GLU A 53 -3.12 22.07 7.43
CA GLU A 53 -3.77 22.00 6.12
C GLU A 53 -3.59 20.61 5.52
N TYR A 54 -2.40 20.04 5.66
CA TYR A 54 -2.11 18.65 5.28
C TYR A 54 -2.95 17.63 6.06
N ASN A 55 -3.07 17.82 7.37
CA ASN A 55 -3.87 16.92 8.22
C ASN A 55 -5.36 17.01 7.89
N GLU A 56 -5.91 18.21 7.66
CA GLU A 56 -7.30 18.37 7.22
C GLU A 56 -7.54 17.73 5.85
N ALA A 57 -6.57 17.86 4.94
CA ALA A 57 -6.65 17.31 3.60
C ALA A 57 -6.80 15.79 3.55
N ALA A 58 -6.33 15.04 4.56
CA ALA A 58 -6.57 13.60 4.68
C ALA A 58 -8.08 13.23 4.75
N THR A 59 -8.92 14.17 5.19
CA THR A 59 -10.38 13.96 5.31
C THR A 59 -11.18 14.35 4.06
N LYS A 60 -10.55 14.98 3.07
CA LYS A 60 -11.24 15.48 1.87
C LYS A 60 -11.57 14.33 0.93
N THR A 61 -12.80 14.31 0.44
CA THR A 61 -13.32 13.33 -0.53
C THR A 61 -13.45 13.91 -1.95
N GLU A 62 -13.22 15.21 -2.10
CA GLU A 62 -13.27 15.93 -3.37
C GLU A 62 -11.91 16.57 -3.66
N PRO A 63 -11.59 16.86 -4.94
CA PRO A 63 -10.36 17.55 -5.31
C PRO A 63 -10.20 18.84 -4.53
N ALA A 64 -9.02 19.04 -3.96
CA ALA A 64 -8.70 20.20 -3.13
C ALA A 64 -7.26 20.64 -3.36
N ILE A 65 -6.95 21.87 -2.94
CA ILE A 65 -5.65 22.50 -3.17
C ILE A 65 -4.99 22.81 -1.84
N TYR A 66 -3.74 22.40 -1.68
CA TYR A 66 -2.83 22.95 -0.68
C TYR A 66 -2.36 24.32 -1.08
N SER A 67 -2.28 25.22 -0.10
CA SER A 67 -1.58 26.49 -0.25
C SER A 67 -0.08 26.29 -0.52
N ASP A 68 0.57 27.38 -0.94
CA ASP A 68 2.02 27.42 -1.19
C ASP A 68 2.87 27.41 0.08
N ARG A 69 2.25 27.29 1.27
CA ARG A 69 2.89 27.41 2.57
C ARG A 69 4.00 26.37 2.82
N ILE A 70 3.80 25.13 2.38
CA ILE A 70 4.75 24.05 2.66
C ILE A 70 5.87 24.04 1.61
N PHE A 71 5.51 24.02 0.33
CA PHE A 71 6.46 23.74 -0.76
C PHE A 71 6.81 24.96 -1.62
N GLY A 72 6.19 26.12 -1.37
CA GLY A 72 6.39 27.33 -2.17
C GLY A 72 5.58 27.37 -3.47
N PHE A 73 4.70 26.39 -3.67
CA PHE A 73 3.75 26.32 -4.77
C PHE A 73 2.46 25.66 -4.30
N ARG A 74 1.34 26.01 -4.94
CA ARG A 74 0.07 25.35 -4.67
C ARG A 74 0.08 23.93 -5.23
N THR A 75 -0.62 23.05 -4.55
CA THR A 75 -0.66 21.64 -4.94
C THR A 75 -2.10 21.15 -4.98
N LEU A 76 -2.59 20.78 -6.15
CA LEU A 76 -3.89 20.16 -6.34
C LEU A 76 -3.76 18.67 -6.02
N PHE A 77 -4.67 18.14 -5.21
CA PHE A 77 -4.65 16.74 -4.83
C PHE A 77 -6.03 16.10 -4.87
N TYR A 78 -6.03 14.78 -4.97
CA TYR A 78 -7.21 13.95 -4.76
C TYR A 78 -6.82 12.66 -4.02
N ASN A 79 -7.55 12.36 -2.95
CA ASN A 79 -7.35 11.16 -2.14
C ASN A 79 -8.03 9.97 -2.82
N ILE A 80 -7.27 8.91 -3.03
CA ILE A 80 -7.78 7.62 -3.46
C ILE A 80 -8.03 6.81 -2.18
N CYS A 81 -9.27 6.41 -1.98
CA CYS A 81 -9.67 5.60 -0.84
C CYS A 81 -10.19 4.23 -1.28
N SER A 82 -9.92 3.17 -0.52
CA SER A 82 -10.50 1.84 -0.72
C SER A 82 -11.30 1.48 0.53
N ASN A 83 -12.58 1.10 0.38
CA ASN A 83 -13.48 0.82 1.50
C ASN A 83 -13.53 1.94 2.58
N GLY A 84 -13.33 3.20 2.18
CA GLY A 84 -13.31 4.35 3.10
C GLY A 84 -11.94 4.64 3.73
N GLU A 85 -10.92 3.81 3.51
CA GLU A 85 -9.56 4.02 3.98
C GLU A 85 -8.70 4.73 2.93
N PHE A 86 -7.91 5.73 3.33
CA PHE A 86 -6.96 6.42 2.46
C PHE A 86 -5.78 5.52 2.08
N ILE A 87 -5.65 5.21 0.78
CA ILE A 87 -4.60 4.31 0.28
C ILE A 87 -3.50 5.05 -0.49
N ALA A 88 -3.86 6.11 -1.21
CA ALA A 88 -2.92 6.88 -2.02
C ALA A 88 -3.46 8.28 -2.29
N ARG A 89 -2.58 9.19 -2.67
CA ARG A 89 -2.90 10.56 -3.09
C ARG A 89 -2.29 10.86 -4.44
N LEU A 90 -3.14 11.25 -5.39
CA LEU A 90 -2.69 11.82 -6.65
C LEU A 90 -2.48 13.31 -6.46
N ILE A 91 -1.35 13.82 -6.95
CA ILE A 91 -0.85 15.17 -6.68
C ILE A 91 -0.45 15.83 -8.01
N ILE A 92 -0.78 17.11 -8.16
CA ILE A 92 -0.34 17.98 -9.25
C ILE A 92 0.19 19.27 -8.65
N ASP A 93 1.42 19.67 -9.03
CA ASP A 93 2.11 20.83 -8.46
C ASP A 93 2.07 22.03 -9.42
N GLU A 94 1.69 23.21 -8.92
CA GLU A 94 1.46 24.41 -9.74
C GLU A 94 2.74 25.13 -10.16
N LEU A 95 3.57 24.48 -10.97
CA LEU A 95 4.89 24.99 -11.35
C LEU A 95 4.94 25.64 -12.74
N ILE A 96 4.08 25.21 -13.65
CA ILE A 96 4.13 25.61 -15.07
C ILE A 96 2.98 26.57 -15.40
N ARG A 97 1.79 26.33 -14.84
CA ARG A 97 0.65 27.23 -15.00
C ARG A 97 -0.33 27.13 -13.83
N PRO A 98 -1.18 28.14 -13.62
CA PRO A 98 -2.24 28.07 -12.63
C PRO A 98 -3.25 26.94 -12.88
N PHE A 99 -3.80 26.38 -11.80
CA PHE A 99 -4.92 25.47 -11.83
C PHE A 99 -6.19 26.15 -12.32
N THR A 100 -7.02 25.37 -12.98
CA THR A 100 -8.35 25.73 -13.46
C THR A 100 -9.37 24.73 -12.95
N ASP A 101 -10.66 25.06 -13.01
CA ASP A 101 -11.73 24.12 -12.65
C ASP A 101 -11.67 22.82 -13.47
N ARG A 102 -11.14 22.91 -14.69
CA ARG A 102 -10.88 21.74 -15.54
C ARG A 102 -9.87 20.80 -14.90
N ASP A 103 -8.82 21.30 -14.27
CA ASP A 103 -7.81 20.47 -13.62
C ASP A 103 -8.39 19.74 -12.42
N CYS A 104 -9.22 20.43 -11.61
CA CYS A 104 -9.96 19.82 -10.51
C CYS A 104 -10.88 18.69 -10.99
N ALA A 105 -11.59 18.87 -12.11
CA ALA A 105 -12.42 17.80 -12.68
C ALA A 105 -11.58 16.63 -13.21
N LEU A 106 -10.49 16.93 -13.91
CA LEU A 106 -9.65 15.92 -14.55
C LEU A 106 -8.84 15.09 -13.56
N ILE A 107 -8.37 15.66 -12.46
CA ILE A 107 -7.61 14.90 -11.44
C ILE A 107 -8.49 13.80 -10.82
N LYS A 108 -9.78 14.08 -10.61
CA LYS A 108 -10.75 13.09 -10.12
C LYS A 108 -10.90 11.93 -11.11
N VAL A 109 -11.18 12.23 -12.38
CA VAL A 109 -11.33 11.21 -13.43
C VAL A 109 -10.07 10.35 -13.56
N LEU A 110 -8.89 10.98 -13.53
CA LEU A 110 -7.63 10.26 -13.59
C LEU A 110 -7.41 9.39 -12.35
N ALA A 111 -7.71 9.91 -11.16
CA ALA A 111 -7.55 9.17 -9.92
C ALA A 111 -8.51 7.97 -9.83
N ASP A 112 -9.76 8.12 -10.29
CA ASP A 112 -10.73 7.01 -10.37
C ASP A 112 -10.24 5.93 -11.36
N ALA A 113 -9.62 6.33 -12.47
CA ALA A 113 -8.99 5.37 -13.41
C ALA A 113 -7.76 4.68 -12.81
N ILE A 114 -6.92 5.42 -12.08
CA ILE A 114 -5.76 4.87 -11.36
C ILE A 114 -6.22 3.93 -10.25
N GLN A 115 -7.31 4.25 -9.55
CA GLN A 115 -7.89 3.44 -8.51
C GLN A 115 -8.25 2.04 -9.03
N ILE A 116 -8.80 1.92 -10.24
CA ILE A 116 -9.03 0.61 -10.88
C ILE A 116 -7.72 -0.17 -11.02
N GLY A 117 -6.64 0.49 -11.43
CA GLY A 117 -5.31 -0.12 -11.54
C GLY A 117 -4.69 -0.47 -10.18
N LEU A 118 -4.88 0.37 -9.16
CA LEU A 118 -4.47 0.10 -7.78
C LEU A 118 -5.25 -1.07 -7.20
N HIS A 119 -6.58 -1.12 -7.39
CA HIS A 119 -7.39 -2.28 -7.03
C HIS A 119 -6.99 -3.53 -7.79
N GLN A 120 -6.53 -3.45 -9.04
CA GLN A 120 -6.01 -4.61 -9.77
C GLN A 120 -4.63 -5.04 -9.27
N LYS A 121 -3.75 -4.10 -8.92
CA LYS A 121 -2.47 -4.38 -8.25
C LYS A 121 -2.69 -4.98 -6.88
N ASP A 122 -3.66 -4.46 -6.13
CA ASP A 122 -4.13 -4.99 -4.86
C ASP A 122 -4.78 -6.34 -5.06
N LEU A 123 -5.63 -6.56 -6.06
CA LEU A 123 -6.20 -7.88 -6.40
C LEU A 123 -5.12 -8.87 -6.83
N ASN A 124 -4.06 -8.41 -7.49
CA ASN A 124 -2.90 -9.23 -7.85
C ASN A 124 -1.98 -9.50 -6.65
N ASN A 125 -1.95 -8.62 -5.65
CA ASN A 125 -1.30 -8.84 -4.35
C ASN A 125 -2.20 -9.65 -3.38
N LEU A 126 -3.53 -9.55 -3.54
CA LEU A 126 -4.61 -10.32 -2.91
C LEU A 126 -4.86 -11.63 -3.66
N ASN A 127 -4.17 -11.89 -4.78
CA ASN A 127 -3.93 -13.23 -5.29
C ASN A 127 -2.92 -13.95 -4.38
N GLN A 128 -3.06 -13.73 -3.06
CA GLN A 128 -2.95 -14.79 -2.09
C GLN A 128 -3.63 -16.03 -2.71
N PRO A 129 -2.92 -17.14 -2.86
CA PRO A 129 -3.50 -18.35 -3.42
C PRO A 129 -4.72 -18.81 -2.62
N ARG A 130 -5.93 -18.51 -3.10
CA ARG A 130 -7.20 -18.88 -2.44
C ARG A 130 -7.27 -20.37 -2.12
N GLU A 131 -6.71 -21.20 -3.00
CA GLU A 131 -6.60 -22.64 -2.78
C GLU A 131 -5.66 -22.98 -1.61
N LEU A 132 -4.55 -22.24 -1.45
CA LEU A 132 -3.63 -22.43 -0.32
C LEU A 132 -4.24 -21.93 0.99
N GLN A 133 -4.95 -20.82 0.97
CA GLN A 133 -5.74 -20.35 2.11
C GLN A 133 -6.80 -21.39 2.51
N THR A 134 -7.47 -21.99 1.52
CA THR A 134 -8.47 -23.05 1.75
C THR A 134 -7.85 -24.30 2.36
N VAL A 135 -6.69 -24.73 1.83
CA VAL A 135 -5.91 -25.84 2.40
C VAL A 135 -5.48 -25.52 3.83
N LEU A 136 -4.91 -24.34 4.07
CA LEU A 136 -4.47 -23.91 5.40
C LEU A 136 -5.62 -23.89 6.40
N LYS A 137 -6.77 -23.33 6.04
CA LYS A 137 -7.98 -23.34 6.87
C LYS A 137 -8.45 -24.75 7.19
N ARG A 138 -8.45 -25.65 6.21
CA ARG A 138 -8.83 -27.06 6.44
C ARG A 138 -7.86 -27.78 7.39
N LEU A 139 -6.57 -27.49 7.29
CA LEU A 139 -5.56 -28.03 8.20
C LEU A 139 -5.78 -27.51 9.63
N LEU A 140 -6.08 -26.22 9.80
CA LEU A 140 -6.43 -25.63 11.10
C LEU A 140 -7.75 -26.20 11.66
N ASP A 141 -8.73 -26.50 10.80
CA ASP A 141 -9.97 -27.21 11.16
C ASP A 141 -9.74 -28.70 11.52
N HIS A 142 -8.48 -29.19 11.51
CA HIS A 142 -8.12 -30.61 11.64
C HIS A 142 -8.81 -31.53 10.62
N LYS A 143 -9.17 -31.02 9.44
CA LYS A 143 -9.75 -31.80 8.36
C LYS A 143 -8.65 -32.49 7.57
N LEU A 144 -8.90 -33.75 7.21
CA LEU A 144 -7.99 -34.49 6.33
C LEU A 144 -7.93 -33.81 4.95
N VAL A 145 -6.72 -33.45 4.52
CA VAL A 145 -6.43 -32.92 3.19
C VAL A 145 -5.44 -33.88 2.53
N PRO A 146 -5.76 -34.47 1.36
CA PRO A 146 -4.84 -35.36 0.66
C PRO A 146 -3.51 -34.67 0.36
N THR A 147 -2.39 -35.36 0.58
CA THR A 147 -1.04 -34.82 0.36
C THR A 147 -0.86 -34.31 -1.07
N GLU A 148 -1.42 -35.00 -2.05
CA GLU A 148 -1.34 -34.63 -3.47
C GLU A 148 -2.02 -33.27 -3.73
N LYS A 149 -3.11 -32.97 -3.01
CA LYS A 149 -3.79 -31.68 -3.10
C LYS A 149 -2.95 -30.58 -2.45
N ILE A 150 -2.33 -30.85 -1.30
CA ILE A 150 -1.41 -29.91 -0.64
C ILE A 150 -0.24 -29.59 -1.58
N GLU A 151 0.41 -30.61 -2.14
CA GLU A 151 1.53 -30.44 -3.07
C GLU A 151 1.14 -29.70 -4.34
N SER A 152 -0.03 -29.99 -4.92
CA SER A 152 -0.52 -29.28 -6.10
C SER A 152 -0.65 -27.79 -5.84
N VAL A 153 -1.30 -27.43 -4.73
CA VAL A 153 -1.55 -26.04 -4.35
C VAL A 153 -0.25 -25.31 -3.98
N LEU A 154 0.70 -25.99 -3.32
CA LEU A 154 2.03 -25.42 -3.08
C LEU A 154 2.79 -25.17 -4.41
N ARG A 155 2.75 -26.12 -5.36
CA ARG A 155 3.44 -25.98 -6.66
C ARG A 155 2.90 -24.83 -7.50
N GLU A 156 1.59 -24.58 -7.46
CA GLU A 156 0.97 -23.40 -8.10
C GLU A 156 1.58 -22.08 -7.60
N ASN A 157 2.06 -22.07 -6.36
CA ASN A 157 2.74 -20.94 -5.72
C ASN A 157 4.26 -21.00 -5.78
N LYS A 158 4.81 -21.96 -6.55
CA LYS A 158 6.25 -22.26 -6.64
C LYS A 158 6.86 -22.66 -5.29
N TRP A 159 6.04 -23.18 -4.37
CA TRP A 159 6.43 -23.70 -3.06
C TRP A 159 6.48 -25.24 -3.11
N VAL A 160 7.24 -25.86 -2.22
CA VAL A 160 7.30 -27.33 -2.07
C VAL A 160 7.20 -27.75 -0.62
N ILE A 161 6.74 -28.98 -0.36
CA ILE A 161 6.50 -29.46 1.02
C ILE A 161 7.76 -29.48 1.88
N SER A 162 8.94 -29.64 1.26
CA SER A 162 10.24 -29.65 1.91
C SER A 162 10.84 -28.26 2.15
N ASP A 163 10.14 -27.19 1.74
CA ASP A 163 10.57 -25.84 2.07
C ASP A 163 10.50 -25.60 3.59
N ARG A 164 11.27 -24.62 4.05
CA ARG A 164 11.19 -24.17 5.45
C ARG A 164 10.05 -23.18 5.56
N TYR A 165 9.07 -23.52 6.39
CA TYR A 165 7.93 -22.67 6.68
C TYR A 165 8.01 -22.08 8.08
N PHE A 166 7.43 -20.90 8.24
CA PHE A 166 7.27 -20.26 9.54
C PHE A 166 5.87 -19.71 9.68
N CYS A 167 5.20 -20.08 10.77
CA CYS A 167 3.83 -19.70 11.05
C CYS A 167 3.81 -18.69 12.19
N ILE A 168 3.12 -17.57 11.99
CA ILE A 168 2.86 -16.55 13.03
C ILE A 168 1.35 -16.50 13.26
N CYS A 169 0.95 -16.46 14.53
CA CYS A 169 -0.42 -16.19 14.95
C CYS A 169 -0.43 -14.85 15.69
N ILE A 170 -1.23 -13.90 15.21
CA ILE A 170 -1.49 -12.63 15.88
C ILE A 170 -2.87 -12.74 16.51
N GLU A 171 -2.89 -12.71 17.83
CA GLU A 171 -4.12 -12.78 18.61
C GLU A 171 -4.81 -11.42 18.67
N GLN A 172 -6.12 -11.39 18.43
CA GLN A 172 -6.90 -10.18 18.60
C GLN A 172 -7.15 -9.92 20.09
N LEU A 173 -6.58 -8.83 20.62
CA LEU A 173 -6.72 -8.43 22.04
C LEU A 173 -8.17 -8.16 22.47
N HIS A 174 -9.08 -7.87 21.53
CA HIS A 174 -10.50 -7.59 21.78
C HIS A 174 -11.42 -8.31 20.78
N PRO A 175 -11.87 -9.54 21.07
CA PRO A 175 -12.81 -10.29 20.23
C PRO A 175 -14.16 -9.55 20.11
N GLY A 176 -14.76 -9.55 18.91
CA GLY A 176 -16.11 -9.02 18.68
C GLY A 176 -16.22 -7.57 18.19
N LYS A 177 -15.11 -6.90 17.87
CA LYS A 177 -15.10 -5.69 17.03
C LYS A 177 -14.81 -6.10 15.57
N SER A 178 -15.60 -5.56 14.65
CA SER A 178 -15.69 -5.83 13.19
C SER A 178 -14.44 -6.40 12.49
N GLU A 179 -14.62 -7.22 11.44
CA GLU A 179 -13.54 -7.83 10.63
C GLU A 179 -12.52 -6.83 10.02
N ASP A 180 -12.92 -5.57 9.81
CA ASP A 180 -12.19 -4.53 9.06
C ASP A 180 -10.73 -4.28 9.53
N PRO A 181 -10.41 -4.14 10.83
CA PRO A 181 -9.06 -3.84 11.29
C PRO A 181 -8.08 -5.00 11.08
N MET A 182 -8.56 -6.26 11.15
CA MET A 182 -7.69 -7.44 10.95
C MET A 182 -7.39 -7.67 9.48
N THR A 183 -8.35 -7.38 8.59
CA THR A 183 -8.09 -7.37 7.15
C THR A 183 -7.08 -6.28 6.77
N ALA A 184 -7.20 -5.06 7.34
CA ALA A 184 -6.24 -3.98 7.11
C ALA A 184 -4.84 -4.32 7.64
N LEU A 185 -4.75 -4.89 8.85
CA LEU A 185 -3.47 -5.35 9.44
C LEU A 185 -2.83 -6.47 8.60
N ALA A 186 -3.63 -7.43 8.16
CA ALA A 186 -3.16 -8.50 7.28
C ALA A 186 -2.61 -7.95 5.97
N TYR A 187 -3.29 -6.97 5.38
CA TYR A 187 -2.82 -6.27 4.19
C TYR A 187 -1.48 -5.57 4.45
N HIS A 188 -1.37 -4.80 5.53
CA HIS A 188 -0.13 -4.10 5.90
C HIS A 188 1.06 -5.06 6.05
N LEU A 189 0.90 -6.09 6.88
CA LEU A 189 1.96 -7.05 7.19
C LEU A 189 2.31 -7.98 6.01
N SER A 190 1.36 -8.24 5.10
CA SER A 190 1.62 -9.06 3.90
C SER A 190 2.66 -8.43 2.96
N ARG A 191 2.90 -7.12 3.06
CA ARG A 191 3.90 -6.38 2.28
C ARG A 191 5.33 -6.58 2.77
N ILE A 192 5.51 -7.07 4.01
CA ILE A 192 6.83 -7.31 4.61
C ILE A 192 7.61 -8.38 3.82
N ASN A 193 6.91 -9.38 3.29
CA ASN A 193 7.52 -10.47 2.54
C ASN A 193 6.53 -11.08 1.56
N ILE A 194 6.80 -10.99 0.26
CA ILE A 194 5.90 -11.46 -0.81
C ILE A 194 5.67 -12.99 -0.84
N HIS A 195 6.48 -13.77 -0.11
CA HIS A 195 6.36 -15.22 0.00
C HIS A 195 5.61 -15.62 1.27
N ASN A 196 4.39 -15.11 1.40
CA ASN A 196 3.49 -15.44 2.50
C ASN A 196 2.10 -15.88 2.02
N CYS A 197 1.37 -16.54 2.91
CA CYS A 197 -0.06 -16.81 2.83
C CYS A 197 -0.66 -16.44 4.18
N HIS A 198 -1.79 -15.74 4.24
CA HIS A 198 -2.47 -15.42 5.47
C HIS A 198 -3.96 -15.73 5.42
N ILE A 199 -4.54 -16.02 6.58
CA ILE A 199 -5.98 -16.21 6.78
C ILE A 199 -6.40 -15.65 8.13
N ILE A 200 -7.66 -15.23 8.23
CA ILE A 200 -8.32 -14.98 9.52
C ILE A 200 -8.98 -16.30 9.95
N TYR A 201 -8.62 -16.79 11.14
CA TYR A 201 -9.13 -18.04 11.71
C TYR A 201 -9.47 -17.83 13.18
N GLN A 202 -10.75 -18.01 13.53
CA GLN A 202 -11.26 -17.84 14.91
C GLN A 202 -10.82 -16.50 15.53
N ASP A 203 -11.05 -15.40 14.81
CA ASP A 203 -10.66 -14.02 15.18
C ASP A 203 -9.14 -13.78 15.33
N ASN A 204 -8.30 -14.73 14.92
CA ASN A 204 -6.85 -14.56 14.91
C ASN A 204 -6.33 -14.45 13.47
N LEU A 205 -5.29 -13.63 13.28
CA LEU A 205 -4.62 -13.50 12.01
C LEU A 205 -3.44 -14.47 11.94
N ILE A 206 -3.52 -15.43 11.01
CA ILE A 206 -2.50 -16.46 10.81
C ILE A 206 -1.71 -16.13 9.55
N PHE A 207 -0.39 -16.04 9.67
CA PHE A 207 0.53 -15.96 8.54
C PHE A 207 1.36 -17.23 8.42
N LEU A 208 1.57 -17.68 7.19
CA LEU A 208 2.47 -18.73 6.80
C LEU A 208 3.50 -18.15 5.82
N PHE A 209 4.75 -18.07 6.23
CA PHE A 209 5.88 -17.63 5.42
C PHE A 209 6.65 -18.82 4.85
N ASN A 210 7.06 -18.71 3.57
CA ASN A 210 8.02 -19.63 2.98
C ASN A 210 9.44 -19.02 3.06
N LEU A 211 10.19 -19.44 4.07
CA LEU A 211 11.54 -18.96 4.36
C LEU A 211 12.58 -19.44 3.34
N SER A 212 12.33 -20.58 2.68
CA SER A 212 13.21 -21.04 1.59
C SER A 212 13.17 -20.09 0.39
N LYS A 213 12.03 -19.45 0.13
CA LYS A 213 11.85 -18.54 -1.01
C LYS A 213 12.26 -17.11 -0.70
N SER A 214 12.08 -16.65 0.53
CA SER A 214 12.45 -15.29 0.92
C SER A 214 13.91 -15.12 1.33
N SER A 215 14.67 -16.22 1.48
CA SER A 215 16.02 -16.21 2.06
C SER A 215 16.09 -15.59 3.47
N ALA A 216 14.94 -15.41 4.12
CA ALA A 216 14.85 -14.78 5.44
C ALA A 216 14.87 -15.83 6.55
N THR A 217 15.31 -15.42 7.73
CA THR A 217 15.24 -16.19 8.97
C THR A 217 13.95 -15.88 9.72
N GLN A 218 13.60 -16.74 10.69
CA GLN A 218 12.45 -16.48 11.56
C GLN A 218 12.61 -15.18 12.35
N ILE A 219 13.83 -14.90 12.82
CA ILE A 219 14.17 -13.71 13.59
C ILE A 219 13.96 -12.45 12.73
N GLU A 220 14.47 -12.44 11.50
CA GLU A 220 14.29 -11.29 10.59
C GLU A 220 12.80 -11.01 10.30
N ILE A 221 11.99 -12.06 10.12
CA ILE A 221 10.54 -11.89 9.93
C ILE A 221 9.87 -11.33 11.20
N LEU A 222 10.25 -11.81 12.38
CA LEU A 222 9.72 -11.31 13.64
C LEU A 222 10.13 -9.85 13.89
N ASP A 223 11.39 -9.50 13.63
CA ASP A 223 11.89 -8.14 13.78
C ASP A 223 11.14 -7.17 12.86
N LEU A 224 10.89 -7.57 11.61
CA LEU A 224 10.08 -6.78 10.67
C LEU A 224 8.64 -6.60 11.14
N PHE A 225 8.04 -7.64 11.73
CA PHE A 225 6.70 -7.56 12.32
C PHE A 225 6.66 -6.63 13.53
N CYS A 226 7.67 -6.69 14.41
CA CYS A 226 7.77 -5.83 15.60
C CYS A 226 7.99 -4.36 15.25
N ILE A 227 8.61 -4.04 14.10
CA ILE A 227 8.77 -2.65 13.64
C ILE A 227 7.42 -2.07 13.15
N GLN A 228 6.51 -2.91 12.67
CA GLN A 228 5.25 -2.49 12.04
C GLN A 228 4.00 -2.64 12.93
N LEU A 229 4.13 -3.24 14.10
CA LEU A 229 3.10 -3.35 15.15
C LEU A 229 3.36 -2.33 16.26
#